data_AF-A0A0A1VWK7-F1
#
_entry.id   AF-A0A0A1VWK7-F1
#
_cell.length_a   1.000
_cell.length_b   1.000
_cell.length_c   1.000
_cell.angle_alpha   90.00
_cell.angle_beta   90.00
_cell.angle_gamma   90.00
#
_symmetry.space_group_name_H-M   'P 1'
#
loop_
_entity.id
_entity.type
_entity.pdbx_description
1 polymer ?
#
loop_
_entity_poly.entity_id
_entity_poly.type
_entity_poly.pdbx_seq_one_letter_code
_entity_poly.pdbx_strand_id
1 'polypeptide(L)'
;MKAKINDLIQTLIDITADFSDLIIPKGTIGAIVECYPNPEAYAIDLMISNPKVIGGFTYENVILSPEQFIVISSQSISEDEAEKLIFN
;
A
#
# COMPACT_ATOMS: atom_id res chain seq x y z
N MET A 1 11.50 -10.34 -3.35
CA MET A 1 10.59 -9.19 -3.32
C MET A 1 9.47 -9.39 -4.32
N LYS A 2 8.29 -9.79 -3.83
CA LYS A 2 7.02 -9.89 -4.54
C LYS A 2 6.56 -8.55 -5.17
N ALA A 3 6.92 -7.43 -4.56
CA ALA A 3 6.48 -6.09 -4.94
C ALA A 3 7.57 -5.03 -4.67
N LYS A 4 7.36 -3.81 -5.17
CA LYS A 4 8.25 -2.63 -5.04
C LYS A 4 7.48 -1.40 -4.54
N ILE A 5 8.22 -0.38 -4.09
CA ILE A 5 7.65 0.92 -3.69
C ILE A 5 6.78 1.48 -4.83
N ASN A 6 5.66 2.09 -4.47
CA ASN A 6 4.61 2.63 -5.35
C ASN A 6 3.76 1.60 -6.09
N ASP A 7 3.98 0.29 -5.90
CA ASP A 7 2.98 -0.70 -6.33
C ASP A 7 1.68 -0.52 -5.54
N LEU A 8 0.55 -0.58 -6.23
CA LEU A 8 -0.77 -0.68 -5.61
C LEU A 8 -1.09 -2.14 -5.32
N ILE A 9 -1.60 -2.38 -4.12
CA ILE A 9 -1.96 -3.70 -3.64
C ILE A 9 -3.41 -3.77 -3.23
N GLN A 10 -3.88 -5.00 -3.02
CA GLN A 10 -5.15 -5.29 -2.37
C GLN A 10 -4.94 -6.37 -1.30
N THR A 11 -5.47 -6.16 -0.10
CA THR A 11 -5.38 -7.13 1.00
C THR A 11 -6.20 -8.40 0.70
N LEU A 12 -5.65 -9.56 1.04
CA LEU A 12 -6.29 -10.87 0.83
C LEU A 12 -7.06 -11.38 2.05
N ILE A 13 -6.79 -10.79 3.22
CA ILE A 13 -7.38 -11.10 4.52
C ILE A 13 -7.69 -9.81 5.27
N ASP A 14 -8.46 -9.91 6.35
CA ASP A 14 -8.61 -8.80 7.30
C ASP A 14 -7.27 -8.54 8.01
N ILE A 15 -6.93 -7.27 8.20
CA ILE A 15 -5.68 -6.82 8.82
C ILE A 15 -5.99 -6.14 10.14
N THR A 16 -5.29 -6.53 11.20
CA THR A 16 -5.29 -5.77 12.46
C THR A 16 -4.31 -4.62 12.31
N ALA A 17 -4.74 -3.40 12.61
CA ALA A 17 -3.84 -2.24 12.58
C ALA A 17 -2.74 -2.38 13.64
N ASP A 18 -1.54 -1.84 13.34
CA ASP A 18 -0.39 -1.93 14.25
C ASP A 18 -0.50 -0.94 15.44
N PHE A 19 -1.27 0.15 15.26
CA PHE A 19 -1.34 1.27 16.21
C PHE A 19 -2.76 1.59 16.70
N SER A 20 -3.76 0.78 16.33
CA SER A 20 -5.15 0.95 16.75
C SER A 20 -5.89 -0.39 16.85
N ASP A 21 -7.04 -0.41 17.51
CA ASP A 21 -7.91 -1.60 17.58
C ASP A 21 -8.73 -1.81 16.28
N LEU A 22 -8.40 -1.11 15.20
CA LEU A 22 -9.14 -1.17 13.96
C LEU A 22 -8.84 -2.49 13.22
N ILE A 23 -9.91 -3.18 12.82
CA ILE A 23 -9.83 -4.25 11.83
C ILE A 23 -10.07 -3.65 10.45
N ILE A 24 -9.03 -3.65 9.64
CA ILE A 24 -9.06 -3.20 8.25
C ILE A 24 -9.58 -4.36 7.39
N PRO A 25 -10.71 -4.18 6.67
CA PRO A 25 -11.31 -5.29 5.92
C PRO A 25 -10.41 -5.83 4.81
N LYS A 26 -10.56 -7.12 4.54
CA LYS A 26 -10.09 -7.74 3.30
C LYS A 26 -10.55 -6.94 2.09
N GLY A 27 -9.70 -6.87 1.08
CA GLY A 27 -9.98 -6.18 -0.17
C GLY A 27 -9.69 -4.69 -0.12
N THR A 28 -9.16 -4.18 1.00
CA THR A 28 -8.67 -2.81 1.11
C THR A 28 -7.49 -2.60 0.18
N ILE A 29 -7.50 -1.46 -0.52
CA ILE A 29 -6.45 -1.05 -1.44
C ILE A 29 -5.43 -0.20 -0.69
N GLY A 30 -4.16 -0.34 -1.03
CA GLY A 30 -3.09 0.50 -0.50
C GLY A 30 -1.92 0.62 -1.46
N ALA A 31 -0.92 1.37 -1.04
CA ALA A 31 0.32 1.56 -1.76
C ALA A 31 1.52 1.14 -0.90
N ILE A 32 2.49 0.46 -1.51
CA ILE A 32 3.74 0.10 -0.83
C ILE A 32 4.60 1.35 -0.66
N VAL A 33 5.00 1.62 0.58
CA VAL A 33 5.86 2.76 0.93
C VAL A 33 7.28 2.33 1.32
N GLU A 34 7.46 1.09 1.79
CA GLU A 34 8.78 0.52 2.09
C GLU A 34 8.81 -1.00 1.88
N CYS A 35 9.97 -1.55 1.51
CA CYS A 35 10.20 -2.98 1.31
C CYS A 35 11.34 -3.48 2.20
N TYR A 36 11.09 -4.50 3.02
CA TYR A 36 12.09 -5.16 3.87
C TYR A 36 12.45 -6.53 3.27
N PRO A 37 13.72 -6.81 2.94
CA PRO A 37 14.07 -8.04 2.23
C PRO A 37 14.31 -9.27 3.11
N ASN A 38 14.50 -9.11 4.43
CA ASN A 38 14.79 -10.24 5.32
C ASN A 38 14.35 -9.99 6.79
N PRO A 39 13.25 -10.64 7.26
CA PRO A 39 12.30 -11.41 6.45
C PRO A 39 11.61 -10.53 5.41
N GLU A 40 11.11 -11.12 4.32
CA GLU A 40 10.39 -10.36 3.29
C GLU A 40 9.10 -9.78 3.89
N ALA A 41 8.99 -8.45 3.91
CA ALA A 41 7.83 -7.72 4.43
C ALA A 41 7.70 -6.35 3.76
N TYR A 42 6.53 -5.73 3.92
CA TYR A 42 6.16 -4.50 3.23
C TYR A 42 5.45 -3.54 4.17
N ALA A 43 5.92 -2.30 4.24
CA ALA A 43 5.13 -1.22 4.82
C ALA A 43 4.14 -0.70 3.77
N ILE A 44 2.86 -0.65 4.12
CA ILE A 44 1.77 -0.33 3.20
C ILE A 44 0.83 0.68 3.84
N ASP A 45 0.56 1.77 3.14
CA ASP A 45 -0.51 2.70 3.51
C ASP A 45 -1.84 2.18 2.93
N LEU A 46 -2.72 1.71 3.80
CA LEU A 46 -4.04 1.20 3.44
C LEU A 46 -5.08 2.32 3.45
N MET A 47 -5.82 2.46 2.35
CA MET A 47 -6.85 3.47 2.16
C MET A 47 -8.21 2.95 2.65
N ILE A 48 -8.67 3.48 3.78
CA ILE A 48 -9.89 3.03 4.47
C ILE A 48 -10.99 4.06 4.24
N SER A 49 -12.12 3.64 3.67
CA SER A 49 -13.27 4.52 3.46
C SER A 49 -13.81 5.06 4.79
N ASN A 50 -13.88 6.38 4.90
CA ASN A 50 -14.41 7.08 6.05
C ASN A 50 -15.18 8.34 5.59
N PRO A 51 -16.52 8.29 5.48
CA PRO A 51 -17.30 9.43 4.98
C PRO A 51 -17.34 10.61 5.95
N LYS A 52 -16.79 10.48 7.17
CA LYS A 52 -16.79 11.55 8.19
C LYS A 52 -15.61 12.51 8.05
N VAL A 53 -14.61 12.19 7.23
CA VAL A 53 -13.45 13.06 7.00
C VAL A 53 -13.49 13.70 5.62
N ILE A 54 -12.90 14.89 5.51
CA ILE A 54 -12.73 15.56 4.21
C ILE A 54 -11.85 14.65 3.33
N GLY A 55 -12.31 14.39 2.10
CA GLY A 55 -11.66 13.44 1.18
C GLY A 55 -12.23 12.02 1.25
N GLY A 56 -13.02 11.67 2.26
CA GLY A 56 -13.76 10.40 2.32
C GLY A 56 -12.93 9.17 2.70
N PHE A 57 -11.66 9.34 3.05
CA PHE A 57 -10.76 8.25 3.42
C PHE A 57 -9.85 8.62 4.60
N THR A 58 -9.56 7.63 5.43
CA THR A 58 -8.46 7.63 6.40
C THR A 58 -7.41 6.61 5.96
N TYR A 59 -6.22 6.72 6.51
CA TYR A 59 -5.10 5.85 6.16
C TYR A 59 -4.50 5.23 7.42
N GLU A 60 -4.12 3.96 7.32
CA GLU A 60 -3.37 3.23 8.35
C GLU A 60 -2.13 2.62 7.69
N ASN A 61 -0.97 2.80 8.33
CA ASN A 61 0.27 2.18 7.90
C ASN A 61 0.42 0.83 8.60
N VAL A 62 0.66 -0.23 7.84
CA VAL A 62 0.79 -1.60 8.36
C VAL A 62 1.99 -2.32 7.76
N ILE A 63 2.54 -3.28 8.50
CA ILE A 63 3.55 -4.21 7.99
C ILE A 63 2.92 -5.55 7.57
N LEU A 64 2.96 -5.88 6.28
CA LEU A 64 2.40 -7.12 5.75
C LEU A 64 3.46 -8.07 5.18
N SER A 65 3.24 -9.37 5.37
CA SER A 65 3.95 -10.43 4.65
C SER A 65 3.45 -10.54 3.21
N PRO A 66 4.25 -11.10 2.28
CA PRO A 66 3.87 -11.27 0.89
C PRO A 66 2.53 -11.97 0.72
N GLU A 67 2.19 -12.95 1.54
CA GLU A 67 0.99 -13.78 1.41
C GLU A 67 -0.31 -13.04 1.76
N GLN A 68 -0.23 -11.88 2.41
CA GLN A 68 -1.40 -11.13 2.90
C GLN A 68 -2.00 -10.19 1.84
N PHE A 69 -1.38 -10.04 0.67
CA PHE A 69 -1.87 -9.16 -0.38
C PHE A 69 -1.60 -9.68 -1.80
N ILE A 70 -2.20 -9.02 -2.81
CA ILE A 70 -1.82 -9.13 -4.22
C ILE A 70 -1.43 -7.76 -4.76
N VAL A 71 -0.51 -7.71 -5.72
CA VAL A 71 -0.22 -6.50 -6.48
C VAL A 71 -1.27 -6.37 -7.58
N ILE A 72 -1.99 -5.24 -7.62
CA ILE A 72 -3.07 -4.98 -8.57
C ILE A 72 -2.70 -3.93 -9.63
N SER A 73 -1.66 -3.14 -9.38
CA SER A 73 -1.05 -2.27 -10.37
C SER A 73 0.39 -2.00 -9.97
N SER A 74 1.30 -2.02 -10.92
CA SER A 74 2.67 -1.55 -10.73
C SER A 74 2.83 -0.23 -11.44
N GLN A 75 3.20 0.82 -10.69
CA GLN A 75 3.74 2.01 -11.34
C GLN A 75 5.14 1.65 -11.86
N SER A 76 5.23 1.28 -13.13
CA SER A 76 6.46 1.41 -13.88
C SER A 76 6.53 2.84 -14.37
N ILE A 77 6.95 3.77 -13.52
CA ILE A 77 7.50 5.01 -14.07
C ILE A 77 8.84 4.59 -14.65
N SER A 78 8.95 4.56 -15.99
CA SER A 78 10.27 4.44 -16.60
C SER A 78 11.07 5.69 -16.23
N GLU A 79 12.39 5.56 -16.05
CA GLU A 79 13.26 6.71 -15.75
C GLU A 79 13.02 7.86 -16.76
N ASP A 80 12.76 7.51 -18.02
CA ASP A 80 12.41 8.44 -19.10
C ASP A 80 11.11 9.24 -18.87
N GLU A 81 10.12 8.68 -18.18
CA GLU A 81 8.86 9.37 -17.85
C GLU A 81 9.01 10.28 -16.62
N ALA A 82 9.85 9.88 -15.66
CA ALA A 82 10.17 10.70 -14.50
C ALA A 82 10.95 11.96 -14.90
N GLU A 83 11.93 11.85 -15.80
CA GLU A 83 12.68 13.01 -16.30
C GLU A 83 11.79 14.00 -17.05
N LYS A 84 10.86 13.53 -17.88
CA LYS A 84 9.94 14.41 -18.61
C LYS A 84 9.00 15.22 -17.74
N LEU A 85 8.67 14.73 -16.54
CA LEU A 85 7.83 15.42 -15.56
C LEU A 85 8.59 16.43 -14.70
N ILE A 86 9.91 16.25 -14.54
CA ILE A 86 10.76 17.16 -13.75
C ILE A 86 11.27 18.32 -14.60
N PHE A 87 11.49 18.10 -15.90
CA PHE A 87 12.17 19.04 -16.78
C PHE A 87 11.28 19.71 -17.84
N ASN A 88 9.95 19.58 -17.77
CA ASN A 88 8.99 20.33 -18.62
C ASN A 88 7.99 21.15 -17.81
#